data_AF-A0A949JHM8-F1
#
_entry.id   AF-A0A949JHM8-F1
#
_cell.length_a   1.000
_cell.length_b   1.000
_cell.length_c   1.000
_cell.angle_alpha   90.00
_cell.angle_beta   90.00
_cell.angle_gamma   90.00
#
_symmetry.space_group_name_H-M   'P 1'
#
loop_
_entity.id
_entity.type
_entity.pdbx_description
1 polymer ?
#
loop_
_entity_poly.entity_id
_entity_poly.type
_entity_poly.pdbx_seq_one_letter_code
_entity_poly.pdbx_strand_id
1 'polypeptide(L)' 'LKDCDPVLIEATILNLVGTRIVGKAVELGLISPENILKIGKTVHAQMVRL' A
#
# COMPACT_ATOMS: atom_id res chain seq x y z
N LEU A 1 1.41 -5.35 11.24
CA LEU A 1 1.11 -3.96 10.86
C LEU A 1 -0.30 -3.54 11.26
N LYS A 2 -1.03 -4.32 12.09
CA LYS A 2 -2.41 -4.01 12.49
C LYS A 2 -2.54 -2.63 13.15
N ASP A 3 -1.54 -2.23 13.93
CA ASP A 3 -1.54 -0.92 14.60
C ASP A 3 -1.43 0.26 13.61
N CYS A 4 -1.03 0.01 12.36
CA CYS A 4 -0.98 0.99 11.30
C CYS A 4 -2.29 1.09 10.50
N ASP A 5 -3.23 0.16 10.68
CA ASP A 5 -4.46 0.10 9.88
C ASP A 5 -5.24 1.42 9.94
N PRO A 6 -5.43 2.09 11.11
CA PRO A 6 -6.15 3.37 11.16
C PRO A 6 -5.50 4.45 10.30
N VAL A 7 -4.18 4.63 10.41
CA VAL A 7 -3.47 5.67 9.65
C VAL A 7 -3.37 5.36 8.16
N LEU A 8 -3.31 4.08 7.78
CA LEU A 8 -3.37 3.66 6.37
C LEU A 8 -4.77 3.91 5.78
N ILE A 9 -5.81 3.60 6.55
CA ILE A 9 -7.20 3.77 6.14
C ILE A 9 -7.57 5.25 6.05
N GLU A 10 -7.01 6.13 6.88
CA GLU A 10 -7.30 7.58 6.88
C GLU A 10 -6.49 8.37 5.85
N ALA A 11 -5.32 7.88 5.43
CA ALA A 11 -4.45 8.59 4.51
C ALA A 11 -5.12 8.96 3.17
N THR A 12 -4.95 10.21 2.75
CA THR A 12 -5.32 10.71 1.41
C THR A 12 -4.34 10.27 0.34
N ILE A 13 -3.06 10.11 0.73
CA ILE A 13 -1.96 9.68 -0.14
C ILE A 13 -1.15 8.60 0.58
N LEU A 14 -0.92 7.46 -0.09
CA LEU A 14 -0.02 6.41 0.39
C LEU A 14 1.10 6.19 -0.61
N ASN A 15 2.35 6.19 -0.13
CA ASN A 15 3.54 5.79 -0.87
C ASN A 15 4.23 4.66 -0.12
N LEU A 16 4.07 3.43 -0.60
CA LEU A 16 4.40 2.22 0.16
C LEU A 16 5.52 1.45 -0.52
N VAL A 17 6.57 1.09 0.22
CA VAL A 17 7.71 0.34 -0.30
C VAL A 17 7.94 -0.90 0.56
N GLY A 18 8.04 -2.06 -0.09
CA GLY A 18 8.28 -3.35 0.54
C GLY A 18 7.06 -4.25 0.55
N THR A 19 7.31 -5.56 0.47
CA THR A 19 6.27 -6.60 0.31
C THR A 19 5.26 -6.60 1.45
N ARG A 20 5.71 -6.43 2.70
CA ARG A 20 4.84 -6.47 3.89
C ARG A 20 3.81 -5.35 3.92
N ILE A 21 4.23 -4.11 3.66
CA ILE A 21 3.34 -2.94 3.74
C ILE A 21 2.44 -2.85 2.51
N VAL A 22 2.96 -3.17 1.32
CA VAL A 22 2.14 -3.24 0.10
C VAL A 22 1.10 -4.35 0.21
N GLY A 23 1.47 -5.54 0.69
CA GLY A 23 0.53 -6.63 0.93
C GLY A 23 -0.55 -6.25 1.94
N LYS A 24 -0.21 -5.51 3.00
CA LYS A 24 -1.20 -5.03 3.97
C LYS A 24 -2.17 -4.02 3.35
N ALA A 25 -1.71 -3.13 2.48
CA ALA A 25 -2.58 -2.20 1.77
C ALA A 25 -3.52 -2.91 0.78
N VAL A 26 -3.09 -4.02 0.18
CA VAL A 26 -3.96 -4.90 -0.62
C VAL A 26 -5.00 -5.59 0.24
N GLU A 27 -4.61 -6.15 1.40
CA GLU A 27 -5.53 -6.77 2.37
C GLU A 27 -6.64 -5.81 2.82
N LEU A 28 -6.30 -4.53 3.02
CA LEU A 28 -7.23 -3.48 3.41
C LEU A 28 -8.04 -2.90 2.24
N GLY A 29 -7.83 -3.35 1.00
CA GLY A 29 -8.52 -2.85 -0.20
C GLY A 29 -8.09 -1.44 -0.64
N LEU A 30 -6.97 -0.93 -0.13
CA LEU A 30 -6.45 0.41 -0.44
C LEU A 30 -5.62 0.43 -1.74
N ILE A 31 -5.10 -0.72 -2.15
CA ILE A 31 -4.32 -0.91 -3.38
C ILE A 31 -4.84 -2.14 -4.12
N SER A 32 -5.10 -1.98 -5.42
CA SER A 32 -5.38 -3.13 -6.28
C SER A 32 -4.09 -3.88 -6.62
N PRO A 33 -4.07 -5.23 -6.64
CA PRO A 33 -2.89 -6.01 -6.99
C PRO A 33 -2.29 -5.65 -8.35
N GLU A 34 -3.11 -5.26 -9.35
CA GLU A 34 -2.60 -4.83 -10.66
C GLU A 34 -1.81 -3.51 -10.63
N ASN A 35 -1.97 -2.70 -9.58
CA ASN A 35 -1.30 -1.41 -9.42
C ASN A 35 0.03 -1.51 -8.64
N ILE A 36 0.52 -2.73 -8.39
CA ILE A 36 1.79 -2.97 -7.71
C ILE A 36 2.93 -2.94 -8.72
N LEU A 37 3.89 -2.05 -8.48
CA LEU A 37 5.13 -1.97 -9.25
C LEU A 37 6.21 -2.85 -8.62
N LYS A 38 6.96 -3.53 -9.47
CA LYS A 38 8.18 -4.25 -9.08
C LYS A 38 9.37 -3.64 -9.80
N ILE A 39 10.25 -3.01 -9.03
CA ILE A 39 11.48 -2.38 -9.53
C ILE A 39 12.66 -3.22 -9.03
N GLY A 40 13.20 -4.06 -9.91
CA GLY A 40 14.20 -5.07 -9.53
C GLY A 40 13.63 -6.04 -8.49
N LYS A 41 14.18 -6.00 -7.27
CA LYS A 41 13.71 -6.80 -6.12
C LYS A 41 12.74 -6.05 -5.21
N THR A 42 12.54 -4.75 -5.44
CA THR A 42 11.72 -3.88 -4.59
C THR A 42 10.28 -3.84 -5.09
N VAL A 43 9.34 -3.93 -4.16
CA VAL A 43 7.90 -3.80 -4.42
C VAL A 43 7.45 -2.40 -3.98
N HIS A 44 6.67 -1.73 -4.80
CA HIS A 44 6.14 -0.39 -4.51
C HIS A 44 4.68 -0.29 -4.96
N ALA A 45 3.87 0.45 -4.22
CA ALA A 45 2.54 0.86 -4.63
C ALA A 45 2.23 2.27 -4.13
N GLN A 46 1.36 2.98 -4.87
CA GLN A 46 0.87 4.31 -4.51
C GLN A 46 -0.67 4.35 -4.60
N MET A 47 -1.30 5.08 -3.68
CA MET A 47 -2.73 5.42 -3.71
C MET A 47 -2.91 6.92 -3.51
N VAL A 48 -3.86 7.51 -4.23
CA VAL A 48 -4.38 8.86 -4.01
C VAL A 48 -5.89 8.77 -4.06
N ARG A 49 -6.58 9.43 -3.11
CA ARG A 49 -8.04 9.58 -3.10
C ARG A 49 -8.40 11.02 -2.73
N LEU A 50 -9.57 11.49 -3.15
CA LEU A 50 -10.10 12.81 -2.82
C LEU A 50 -11.01 12.75 -1.59
#